data_AF-A0A9E3SR28-F1
#
_entry.id   AF-A0A9E3SR28-F1
#
_cell.length_a   1.000
_cell.length_b   1.000
_cell.length_c   1.000
_cell.angle_alpha   90.00
_cell.angle_beta   90.00
_cell.angle_gamma   90.00
#
_symmetry.space_group_name_H-M   'P 1'
#
loop_
_entity.id
_entity.type
_entity.pdbx_description
1 polymer ?
#
loop_
_entity_poly.entity_id
_entity_poly.type
_entity_poly.pdbx_seq_one_letter_code
_entity_poly.pdbx_strand_id
1 'polypeptide(L)'
;MSDMEITEVKEDTQPVPPVKPIPYQQVPPPGARRRGGCGCWIPALLTLFVVGVLVMIGLFLPPVDLWNRLFGVQYAILSPEANAVADSGLTLVVDPTNPGQNFGVALEAVPVNQFLSGSSDRTWVAAARAATPPNLALQSPVYTIGTTGSAPDTVSLDIAVPASVGSRDLLSVYGWNRARGMWQFLPSQRSAAGTIMTTLNTLPDEVALFQAAPPQQPTVLVTVDVIQTLNPQVGQMATIVAPAGLQPTLQGTLTGSLAAGFDQTSGYLVMPVVRNFIDPRAIDPETVTAILSNRSLRSEHVAQLSAFASTGFDGLLIDYRDLPAEQRANFSAFIRELGTSLD
;
A
#
# COMPACT_ATOMS: atom_id res chain seq x y z
N MET A 1 43.28 -119.34 65.99
CA MET A 1 43.75 -119.75 67.33
C MET A 1 45.26 -119.88 67.18
N SER A 2 45.97 -119.00 67.88
CA SER A 2 47.43 -118.82 67.94
C SER A 2 48.22 -118.71 66.64
N ASP A 3 48.83 -117.55 66.40
CA ASP A 3 50.24 -117.45 66.76
C ASP A 3 50.66 -115.99 66.98
N MET A 4 51.45 -115.83 68.03
CA MET A 4 51.97 -114.60 68.59
C MET A 4 53.43 -114.53 68.17
N GLU A 5 53.79 -113.54 67.35
CA GLU A 5 55.17 -113.31 66.94
C GLU A 5 55.66 -111.97 67.54
N ILE A 6 56.71 -112.08 68.35
CA ILE A 6 57.42 -110.99 69.01
C ILE A 6 58.57 -110.58 68.10
N THR A 7 58.77 -109.29 67.85
CA THR A 7 60.05 -108.55 67.65
C THR A 7 59.72 -107.19 67.02
N GLU A 8 60.41 -106.07 67.21
CA GLU A 8 61.61 -105.65 67.94
C GLU A 8 61.53 -104.10 67.90
N VAL A 9 61.70 -103.42 69.03
CA VAL A 9 61.70 -101.94 69.07
C VAL A 9 63.11 -101.47 68.76
N LYS A 10 63.29 -100.86 67.59
CA LYS A 10 64.53 -100.19 67.19
C LYS A 10 64.31 -98.67 67.22
N GLU A 11 64.95 -98.02 68.20
CA GLU A 11 65.15 -96.58 68.23
C GLU A 11 66.08 -96.17 67.08
N ASP A 12 65.60 -95.28 66.21
CA ASP A 12 66.44 -94.57 65.25
C ASP A 12 66.20 -93.06 65.41
N THR A 13 67.20 -92.41 66.00
CA THR A 13 67.28 -90.97 66.23
C THR A 13 67.98 -90.34 65.04
N GLN A 14 67.26 -89.63 64.17
CA GLN A 14 67.83 -88.75 63.13
C GLN A 14 66.88 -87.57 62.78
N PRO A 15 67.40 -86.43 62.27
CA PRO A 15 67.18 -85.10 62.86
C PRO A 15 65.99 -84.29 62.31
N VAL A 16 65.50 -83.38 63.15
CA VAL A 16 64.41 -82.42 62.89
C VAL A 16 64.80 -81.36 61.83
N PRO A 17 64.03 -81.18 60.74
CA PRO A 17 64.24 -80.10 59.78
C PRO A 17 63.65 -78.75 60.25
N PRO A 18 64.22 -77.60 59.82
CA PRO A 18 63.83 -76.27 60.29
C PRO A 18 62.47 -75.78 59.76
N VAL A 19 61.77 -75.04 60.62
CA VAL A 19 60.43 -74.48 60.46
C VAL A 19 60.35 -73.46 59.32
N LYS A 20 59.39 -73.63 58.41
CA LYS A 20 59.04 -72.64 57.35
C LYS A 20 57.96 -71.67 57.86
N PRO A 21 58.08 -70.35 57.61
CA PRO A 21 57.07 -69.36 58.00
C PRO A 21 55.81 -69.42 57.12
N ILE A 22 54.65 -69.17 57.76
CA ILE A 22 53.29 -69.32 57.22
C ILE A 22 52.90 -68.06 56.41
N PRO A 23 52.37 -68.19 55.18
CA PRO A 23 51.80 -67.06 54.44
C PRO A 23 50.37 -66.71 54.92
N TYR A 24 50.10 -65.41 55.08
CA TYR A 24 48.81 -64.86 55.47
C TYR A 24 47.69 -65.17 54.46
N GLN A 25 46.58 -65.69 54.97
CA GLN A 25 45.37 -66.05 54.25
C GLN A 25 44.46 -64.80 54.11
N GLN A 26 44.19 -64.36 52.88
CA GLN A 26 43.30 -63.23 52.61
C GLN A 26 41.84 -63.67 52.54
N VAL A 27 40.97 -62.92 53.22
CA VAL A 27 39.51 -63.12 53.32
C VAL A 27 38.81 -62.62 52.04
N PRO A 28 37.90 -63.39 51.40
CA PRO A 28 37.17 -62.92 50.23
C PRO A 28 35.94 -62.07 50.62
N PRO A 29 35.68 -60.92 49.97
CA PRO A 29 34.46 -60.15 50.20
C PRO A 29 33.27 -60.64 49.34
N PRO A 30 32.03 -60.34 49.77
CA PRO A 30 30.80 -60.95 49.27
C PRO A 30 30.17 -60.24 48.06
N GLY A 31 29.39 -61.00 47.28
CA GLY A 31 28.12 -60.56 46.73
C GLY A 31 28.13 -59.73 45.44
N ALA A 32 27.69 -60.37 44.35
CA ALA A 32 27.39 -59.76 43.07
C ALA A 32 26.41 -58.57 43.16
N ARG A 33 26.72 -57.47 42.47
CA ARG A 33 25.74 -56.48 42.00
C ARG A 33 25.76 -56.45 40.48
N ARG A 34 24.70 -56.96 39.85
CA ARG A 34 24.37 -56.63 38.45
C ARG A 34 24.07 -55.12 38.40
N ARG A 35 24.98 -54.32 37.84
CA ARG A 35 24.69 -52.95 37.41
C ARG A 35 24.46 -52.96 35.90
N GLY A 36 23.18 -53.02 35.51
CA GLY A 36 22.75 -52.47 34.23
C GLY A 36 22.93 -50.95 34.26
N GLY A 37 23.31 -50.34 33.15
CA GLY A 37 23.49 -48.89 33.12
C GLY A 37 24.10 -48.23 31.89
N CYS A 38 24.07 -48.83 30.70
CA CYS A 38 24.33 -48.09 29.45
C CYS A 38 23.06 -47.42 28.87
N GLY A 39 22.13 -46.99 29.74
CA GLY A 39 20.81 -46.46 29.37
C GLY A 39 20.62 -44.96 29.54
N CYS A 40 21.61 -44.20 30.04
CA CYS A 40 21.44 -42.78 30.39
C CYS A 40 21.81 -41.79 29.24
N TRP A 41 22.46 -42.27 28.19
CA TRP A 41 23.03 -41.41 27.15
C TRP A 41 22.02 -41.16 26.01
N ILE A 42 21.21 -42.17 25.69
CA ILE A 42 20.10 -42.05 24.72
C ILE A 42 19.05 -41.03 25.18
N PRO A 43 18.53 -41.07 26.43
CA PRO A 43 17.59 -40.05 26.88
C PRO A 43 18.25 -38.67 26.96
N ALA A 44 19.52 -38.56 27.38
CA ALA A 44 20.22 -37.27 27.41
C ALA A 44 20.38 -36.64 26.00
N LEU A 45 20.74 -37.44 25.00
CA LEU A 45 20.83 -36.98 23.61
C LEU A 45 19.46 -36.62 23.04
N LEU A 46 18.43 -37.41 23.34
CA LEU A 46 17.06 -37.13 22.90
C LEU A 46 16.52 -35.86 23.56
N THR A 47 16.78 -35.64 24.85
CA THR A 47 16.42 -34.39 25.55
C THR A 47 17.16 -33.20 24.95
N LEU A 48 18.48 -33.30 24.68
CA LEU A 48 19.24 -32.21 24.06
C LEU A 48 18.73 -31.88 22.65
N PHE A 49 18.40 -32.91 21.87
CA PHE A 49 17.79 -32.75 20.55
C PHE A 49 16.42 -32.05 20.64
N VAL A 50 15.54 -32.52 21.54
CA VAL A 50 14.21 -31.91 21.75
C VAL A 50 14.35 -30.46 22.22
N VAL A 51 15.27 -30.17 23.15
CA VAL A 51 15.55 -28.79 23.58
C VAL A 51 16.06 -27.94 22.41
N GLY A 52 16.98 -28.46 21.60
CA GLY A 52 17.50 -27.77 20.41
C GLY A 52 16.39 -27.46 19.39
N VAL A 53 15.50 -28.42 19.13
CA VAL A 53 14.33 -28.23 18.25
C VAL A 53 13.37 -27.21 18.85
N LEU A 54 13.08 -27.27 20.15
CA LEU A 54 12.21 -26.31 20.84
C LEU A 54 12.80 -24.90 20.85
N VAL A 55 14.12 -24.75 20.95
CA VAL A 55 14.81 -23.46 20.84
C VAL A 55 14.73 -22.92 19.41
N MET A 56 14.97 -23.76 18.40
CA MET A 56 14.78 -23.39 16.99
C MET A 56 13.34 -22.93 16.74
N ILE A 57 12.35 -23.71 17.15
CA ILE A 57 10.93 -23.34 17.03
C ILE A 57 10.63 -22.05 17.81
N GLY A 58 11.16 -21.91 19.02
CA GLY A 58 10.98 -20.71 19.85
C GLY A 58 11.59 -19.43 19.25
N LEU A 59 12.68 -19.55 18.50
CA LEU A 59 13.30 -18.45 17.75
C LEU A 59 12.43 -17.99 16.56
N PHE A 60 11.62 -18.89 16.00
CA PHE A 60 10.64 -18.59 14.95
C PHE A 60 9.26 -18.18 15.49
N LEU A 61 9.00 -18.34 16.80
CA LEU A 61 7.77 -17.90 17.43
C LEU A 61 7.87 -16.44 17.93
N PRO A 62 6.74 -15.74 18.11
CA PRO A 62 6.72 -14.43 18.77
C PRO A 62 7.25 -14.55 20.21
N PRO A 63 8.11 -13.63 20.69
CA PRO A 63 8.41 -12.29 20.17
C PRO A 63 9.65 -12.17 19.26
N VAL A 64 10.40 -13.25 19.03
CA VAL A 64 11.71 -13.16 18.35
C VAL A 64 11.55 -13.07 16.83
N ASP A 65 10.64 -13.87 16.27
CA ASP A 65 10.22 -13.84 14.86
C ASP A 65 11.40 -13.69 13.86
N LEU A 66 12.41 -14.54 14.02
CA LEU A 66 13.68 -14.46 13.28
C LEU A 66 13.51 -14.58 11.77
N TRP A 67 12.46 -15.28 11.31
CA TRP A 67 12.16 -15.39 9.88
C TRP A 67 11.83 -14.02 9.28
N ASN A 68 10.91 -13.27 9.89
CA ASN A 68 10.56 -11.94 9.43
C ASN A 68 11.72 -10.94 9.61
N ARG A 69 12.57 -11.13 10.62
CA ARG A 69 13.77 -10.29 10.78
C ARG A 69 14.86 -10.54 9.72
N LEU A 70 15.00 -11.78 9.23
CA LEU A 70 16.03 -12.15 8.25
C LEU A 70 15.53 -12.03 6.81
N PHE A 71 14.24 -12.28 6.57
CA PHE A 71 13.66 -12.40 5.22
C PHE A 71 12.43 -11.53 5.00
N GLY A 72 11.93 -10.84 6.03
CA GLY A 72 10.80 -9.93 5.92
C GLY A 72 11.22 -8.52 5.49
N VAL A 73 10.22 -7.72 5.13
CA VAL A 73 10.38 -6.31 4.78
C VAL A 73 10.85 -5.54 6.01
N GLN A 74 11.93 -4.78 5.86
CA GLN A 74 12.50 -3.97 6.95
C GLN A 74 11.80 -2.61 6.99
N TYR A 75 11.07 -2.36 8.07
CA TYR A 75 10.40 -1.09 8.29
C TYR A 75 11.25 -0.17 9.16
N ALA A 76 11.45 1.06 8.72
CA ALA A 76 12.00 2.13 9.55
C ALA A 76 10.88 2.71 10.41
N ILE A 77 10.98 2.51 11.73
CA ILE A 77 10.01 3.06 12.70
C ILE A 77 10.25 4.57 12.83
N LEU A 78 9.20 5.34 12.57
CA LEU A 78 9.20 6.78 12.67
C LEU A 78 8.94 7.22 14.12
N SER A 79 9.74 8.18 14.57
CA SER A 79 9.64 8.79 15.90
C SER A 79 9.79 10.32 15.80
N PRO A 80 9.56 11.08 16.88
CA PRO A 80 9.82 12.51 16.89
C PRO A 80 11.26 12.88 16.50
N GLU A 81 12.23 12.04 16.86
CA GLU A 81 13.67 12.23 16.58
C GLU A 81 14.08 11.70 15.20
N ALA A 82 13.35 10.71 14.67
CA ALA A 82 13.56 10.10 13.37
C ALA A 82 12.25 10.12 12.57
N ASN A 83 11.84 11.32 12.15
CA ASN A 83 10.52 11.57 11.56
C ASN A 83 10.49 11.50 10.02
N ALA A 84 11.54 10.98 9.40
CA ALA A 84 11.62 10.84 7.94
C ALA A 84 12.35 9.56 7.50
N VAL A 85 11.93 9.04 6.35
CA VAL A 85 12.58 7.92 5.64
C VAL A 85 12.77 8.32 4.19
N ALA A 86 13.95 8.10 3.63
CA ALA A 86 14.26 8.40 2.24
C ALA A 86 14.85 7.18 1.54
N ASP A 87 14.38 6.91 0.32
CA ASP A 87 14.98 5.93 -0.59
C ASP A 87 14.75 6.31 -2.05
N SER A 88 15.75 6.07 -2.90
CA SER A 88 15.63 6.15 -4.37
C SER A 88 15.01 7.46 -4.92
N GLY A 89 15.13 8.56 -4.18
CA GLY A 89 14.57 9.87 -4.53
C GLY A 89 13.17 10.16 -4.00
N LEU A 90 12.53 9.25 -3.27
CA LEU A 90 11.33 9.52 -2.47
C LEU A 90 11.72 9.72 -1.01
N THR A 91 11.21 10.79 -0.40
CA THR A 91 11.27 11.01 1.05
C THR A 91 9.86 11.04 1.60
N LEU A 92 9.60 10.26 2.65
CA LEU A 92 8.38 10.32 3.44
C LEU A 92 8.71 11.00 4.77
N VAL A 93 7.92 12.01 5.14
CA VAL A 93 8.09 12.79 6.36
C VAL A 93 6.77 12.82 7.13
N VAL A 94 6.86 12.64 8.44
CA VAL A 94 5.74 12.82 9.39
C VAL A 94 5.98 14.00 10.32
N ASP A 95 4.90 14.55 10.87
CA ASP A 95 5.01 15.56 11.91
C ASP A 95 5.66 14.96 13.17
N PRO A 96 6.78 15.50 13.67
CA PRO A 96 7.47 14.94 14.84
C PRO A 96 6.61 15.03 16.12
N THR A 97 5.62 15.93 16.17
CA THR A 97 4.70 16.04 17.32
C THR A 97 3.61 14.96 17.30
N ASN A 98 3.35 14.36 16.14
CA ASN A 98 2.41 13.27 15.97
C ASN A 98 2.90 12.30 14.88
N PRO A 99 3.92 11.47 15.16
CA PRO A 99 4.50 10.55 14.17
C PRO A 99 3.65 9.28 13.93
N GLY A 100 2.54 9.10 14.66
CA GLY A 100 1.75 7.87 14.69
C GLY A 100 2.20 6.89 15.78
N GLN A 101 1.54 5.74 15.87
CA GLN A 101 1.83 4.71 16.89
C GLN A 101 2.55 3.53 16.26
N ASN A 102 3.83 3.34 16.62
CA ASN A 102 4.71 2.32 16.03
C ASN A 102 4.68 2.37 14.50
N PHE A 103 4.53 3.57 13.92
CA PHE A 103 4.37 3.74 12.49
C PHE A 103 5.70 3.45 11.81
N GLY A 104 5.73 2.38 11.00
CA GLY A 104 6.92 1.97 10.28
C GLY A 104 6.72 2.09 8.78
N VAL A 105 7.75 2.52 8.07
CA VAL A 105 7.74 2.71 6.62
C VAL A 105 8.86 1.91 5.97
N ALA A 106 8.52 1.22 4.87
CA ALA A 106 9.47 0.62 3.96
C ALA A 106 9.25 1.21 2.56
N LEU A 107 10.31 1.73 1.96
CA LEU A 107 10.27 2.32 0.63
C LEU A 107 11.01 1.42 -0.35
N GLU A 108 10.41 1.21 -1.51
CA GLU A 108 11.03 0.47 -2.61
C GLU A 108 10.70 1.17 -3.93
N ALA A 109 11.55 1.02 -4.94
CA ALA A 109 11.34 1.65 -6.24
C ALA A 109 11.37 0.61 -7.37
N VAL A 110 10.42 0.71 -8.30
CA VAL A 110 10.46 0.04 -9.60
C VAL A 110 11.00 1.04 -10.62
N PRO A 111 12.20 0.84 -11.19
CA PRO A 111 12.76 1.73 -12.21
C PRO A 111 11.84 1.90 -13.41
N VAL A 112 11.85 3.10 -14.02
CA VAL A 112 10.98 3.48 -15.16
C VAL A 112 11.03 2.43 -16.28
N ASN A 113 12.23 2.00 -16.68
CA ASN A 113 12.41 1.01 -17.74
C ASN A 113 11.81 -0.36 -17.40
N GLN A 114 11.93 -0.81 -16.15
CA GLN A 114 11.33 -2.07 -15.69
C GLN A 114 9.81 -1.97 -15.62
N PHE A 115 9.28 -0.84 -15.14
CA PHE A 115 7.84 -0.60 -15.12
C PHE A 115 7.25 -0.60 -16.53
N LEU A 116 7.84 0.19 -17.44
CA LEU A 116 7.37 0.34 -18.82
C LEU A 116 7.49 -0.95 -19.64
N SER A 117 8.58 -1.72 -19.47
CA SER A 117 8.75 -3.03 -20.12
C SER A 117 7.91 -4.14 -19.48
N GLY A 118 7.40 -3.92 -18.27
CA GLY A 118 6.69 -4.93 -17.50
C GLY A 118 7.59 -6.07 -16.98
N SER A 119 8.90 -5.88 -16.98
CA SER A 119 9.88 -6.90 -16.59
C SER A 119 10.05 -7.03 -15.07
N SER A 120 8.98 -6.82 -14.30
CA SER A 120 8.99 -6.85 -12.84
C SER A 120 8.25 -8.08 -12.32
N ASP A 121 8.81 -8.73 -11.30
CA ASP A 121 8.16 -9.85 -10.61
C ASP A 121 6.98 -9.41 -9.72
N ARG A 122 6.76 -8.09 -9.58
CA ARG A 122 5.65 -7.53 -8.81
C ARG A 122 4.34 -7.65 -9.59
N THR A 123 3.40 -8.40 -9.04
CA THR A 123 2.10 -8.69 -9.67
C THR A 123 1.27 -7.44 -10.02
N TRP A 124 1.40 -6.36 -9.25
CA TRP A 124 0.66 -5.12 -9.49
C TRP A 124 1.15 -4.32 -10.71
N VAL A 125 2.41 -4.52 -11.14
CA VAL A 125 3.03 -3.70 -12.20
C VAL A 125 2.29 -3.85 -13.53
N ALA A 126 1.83 -5.06 -13.87
CA ALA A 126 1.06 -5.28 -15.09
C ALA A 126 -0.25 -4.47 -15.11
N ALA A 127 -0.99 -4.47 -14.01
CA ALA A 127 -2.25 -3.74 -13.88
C ALA A 127 -2.03 -2.21 -13.87
N ALA A 128 -1.07 -1.73 -13.07
CA ALA A 128 -0.76 -0.30 -12.99
C ALA A 128 -0.25 0.25 -14.33
N ARG A 129 0.56 -0.52 -15.08
CA ARG A 129 1.01 -0.13 -16.42
C ARG A 129 -0.16 -0.02 -17.38
N ALA A 130 -1.02 -1.04 -17.43
CA ALA A 130 -2.18 -1.06 -18.33
C ALA A 130 -3.16 0.10 -18.06
N ALA A 131 -3.26 0.54 -16.81
CA ALA A 131 -4.14 1.63 -16.40
C ALA A 131 -3.49 3.01 -16.43
N THR A 132 -2.26 3.14 -16.92
CA THR A 132 -1.59 4.44 -17.06
C THR A 132 -2.36 5.30 -18.08
N PRO A 133 -2.84 6.51 -17.71
CA PRO A 133 -3.60 7.35 -18.63
C PRO A 133 -2.79 7.70 -19.89
N PRO A 134 -3.39 7.68 -21.09
CA PRO A 134 -2.69 7.83 -22.36
C PRO A 134 -2.07 9.22 -22.57
N ASN A 135 -2.52 10.21 -21.81
CA ASN A 135 -2.02 11.59 -21.79
C ASN A 135 -0.97 11.83 -20.70
N LEU A 136 -0.45 10.77 -20.06
CA LEU A 136 0.56 10.88 -19.02
C LEU A 136 1.80 10.06 -19.39
N ALA A 137 2.96 10.67 -19.27
CA ALA A 137 4.25 10.01 -19.46
C ALA A 137 4.95 9.87 -18.10
N LEU A 138 5.24 8.63 -17.68
CA LEU A 138 5.96 8.34 -16.44
C LEU A 138 7.37 8.96 -16.49
N GLN A 139 7.74 9.73 -15.47
CA GLN A 139 9.04 10.39 -15.38
C GLN A 139 9.93 9.85 -14.25
N SER A 140 9.36 9.44 -13.11
CA SER A 140 10.11 8.87 -11.99
C SER A 140 9.96 7.34 -11.92
N PRO A 141 10.79 6.64 -11.14
CA PRO A 141 10.43 5.31 -10.66
C PRO A 141 9.01 5.28 -10.07
N VAL A 142 8.39 4.11 -10.08
CA VAL A 142 7.16 3.88 -9.33
C VAL A 142 7.55 3.38 -7.95
N TYR A 143 7.28 4.19 -6.94
CA TYR A 143 7.65 3.92 -5.56
C TYR A 143 6.54 3.12 -4.88
N THR A 144 6.89 2.04 -4.19
CA THR A 144 5.99 1.31 -3.28
C THR A 144 6.23 1.77 -1.85
N ILE A 145 5.14 2.06 -1.15
CA ILE A 145 5.15 2.51 0.26
C ILE A 145 4.54 1.40 1.10
N GLY A 146 5.38 0.56 1.70
CA GLY A 146 4.96 -0.39 2.72
C GLY A 146 4.77 0.32 4.06
N THR A 147 3.69 0.01 4.79
CA THR A 147 3.46 0.57 6.13
C THR A 147 3.16 -0.50 7.18
N THR A 148 3.46 -0.20 8.43
CA THR A 148 3.08 -0.98 9.62
C THR A 148 2.72 -0.04 10.77
N GLY A 149 2.03 -0.56 11.79
CA GLY A 149 1.50 0.26 12.89
C GLY A 149 0.39 1.20 12.46
N SER A 150 0.20 2.30 13.20
CA SER A 150 -0.84 3.29 12.93
C SER A 150 -0.23 4.57 12.37
N ALA A 151 -0.53 4.89 11.11
CA ALA A 151 -0.11 6.13 10.47
C ALA A 151 -0.71 7.37 11.16
N PRO A 152 -0.03 8.53 11.11
CA PRO A 152 -0.60 9.80 11.57
C PRO A 152 -1.66 10.34 10.59
N ASP A 153 -2.38 11.37 11.02
CA ASP A 153 -3.46 12.01 10.23
C ASP A 153 -2.94 12.68 8.94
N THR A 154 -1.67 13.05 8.91
CA THR A 154 -1.02 13.70 7.78
C THR A 154 0.39 13.15 7.57
N VAL A 155 0.70 12.87 6.31
CA VAL A 155 2.03 12.45 5.87
C VAL A 155 2.43 13.31 4.67
N SER A 156 3.68 13.77 4.64
CA SER A 156 4.23 14.48 3.49
C SER A 156 5.14 13.56 2.69
N LEU A 157 4.95 13.53 1.38
CA LEU A 157 5.85 12.88 0.44
C LEU A 157 6.60 13.96 -0.33
N ASP A 158 7.90 13.78 -0.48
CA ASP A 158 8.76 14.64 -1.26
C ASP A 158 9.50 13.81 -2.32
N ILE A 159 9.28 14.10 -3.59
CA ILE A 159 9.78 13.32 -4.72
C ILE A 159 10.80 14.13 -5.50
N ALA A 160 12.01 13.58 -5.60
CA ALA A 160 13.09 14.12 -6.40
C ALA A 160 12.70 14.13 -7.87
N VAL A 161 12.91 15.27 -8.53
CA VAL A 161 12.65 15.41 -9.97
C VAL A 161 13.86 14.90 -10.75
N PRO A 162 13.70 13.92 -11.64
CA PRO A 162 14.79 13.44 -12.49
C PRO A 162 15.36 14.54 -13.38
N ALA A 163 16.68 14.55 -13.56
CA ALA A 163 17.36 15.57 -14.36
C ALA A 163 16.96 15.57 -15.86
N SER A 164 16.39 14.47 -16.35
CA SER A 164 15.92 14.32 -17.73
C SER A 164 14.62 15.08 -18.04
N VAL A 165 13.92 15.59 -17.02
CA VAL A 165 12.65 16.30 -17.22
C VAL A 165 12.91 17.71 -17.74
N GLY A 166 12.46 18.00 -18.96
CA GLY A 166 12.65 19.31 -19.60
C GLY A 166 11.87 20.45 -18.94
N SER A 167 10.59 20.23 -18.61
CA SER A 167 9.77 21.20 -17.88
C SER A 167 9.17 20.59 -16.62
N ARG A 168 9.56 21.13 -15.47
CA ARG A 168 9.03 20.73 -14.18
C ARG A 168 7.59 21.23 -13.95
N ASP A 169 7.08 22.13 -14.80
CA ASP A 169 5.73 22.73 -14.64
C ASP A 169 4.63 21.76 -15.06
N LEU A 170 5.02 20.76 -15.83
CA LEU A 170 4.13 19.75 -16.38
C LEU A 170 4.11 18.48 -15.53
N LEU A 171 4.81 18.47 -14.39
CA LEU A 171 4.87 17.33 -13.49
C LEU A 171 3.69 17.33 -12.52
N SER A 172 3.17 16.14 -12.27
CA SER A 172 2.11 15.89 -11.30
C SER A 172 2.33 14.55 -10.63
N VAL A 173 1.96 14.47 -9.36
CA VAL A 173 2.04 13.24 -8.57
C VAL A 173 0.77 12.43 -8.80
N TYR A 174 0.93 11.13 -9.06
CA TYR A 174 -0.18 10.19 -9.09
C TYR A 174 0.08 9.03 -8.15
N GLY A 175 -0.96 8.60 -7.43
CA GLY A 175 -0.97 7.40 -6.61
C GLY A 175 -1.70 6.27 -7.32
N TRP A 176 -1.16 5.06 -7.31
CA TRP A 176 -1.88 3.87 -7.77
C TRP A 176 -2.84 3.42 -6.67
N ASN A 177 -4.12 3.31 -7.00
CA ASN A 177 -5.11 2.74 -6.12
C ASN A 177 -5.35 1.29 -6.52
N ARG A 178 -4.75 0.34 -5.80
CA ARG A 178 -4.89 -1.10 -6.09
C ARG A 178 -6.35 -1.56 -6.02
N ALA A 179 -7.14 -1.02 -5.10
CA ALA A 179 -8.55 -1.41 -4.94
C ALA A 179 -9.42 -0.98 -6.12
N ARG A 180 -9.12 0.18 -6.72
CA ARG A 180 -9.85 0.72 -7.88
C ARG A 180 -9.22 0.38 -9.22
N GLY A 181 -7.98 -0.12 -9.23
CA GLY A 181 -7.25 -0.39 -10.45
C GLY A 181 -7.03 0.87 -11.30
N MET A 182 -6.80 2.03 -10.67
CA MET A 182 -6.61 3.30 -11.37
C MET A 182 -5.55 4.20 -10.73
N TRP A 183 -4.89 5.01 -11.56
CA TRP A 183 -4.05 6.11 -11.09
C TRP A 183 -4.91 7.30 -10.68
N GLN A 184 -4.60 7.88 -9.53
CA GLN A 184 -5.32 9.01 -8.97
C GLN A 184 -4.37 10.18 -8.79
N PHE A 185 -4.78 11.36 -9.28
CA PHE A 185 -4.01 12.57 -9.08
C PHE A 185 -3.90 12.88 -7.59
N LEU A 186 -2.69 13.20 -7.13
CA LEU A 186 -2.41 13.64 -5.77
C LEU A 186 -2.03 15.13 -5.82
N PRO A 187 -2.78 16.02 -5.13
CA PRO A 187 -2.44 17.43 -5.07
C PRO A 187 -1.01 17.63 -4.60
N SER A 188 -0.21 18.30 -5.42
CA SER A 188 1.23 18.46 -5.18
C SER A 188 1.70 19.85 -5.57
N GLN A 189 2.78 20.29 -4.94
CA GLN A 189 3.42 21.59 -5.20
C GLN A 189 4.93 21.43 -5.27
N ARG A 190 5.61 22.37 -5.93
CA ARG A 190 7.07 22.39 -5.93
C ARG A 190 7.57 22.85 -4.57
N SER A 191 8.58 22.17 -4.05
CA SER A 191 9.33 22.64 -2.89
C SER A 191 10.33 23.71 -3.29
N ALA A 192 10.82 24.47 -2.31
CA ALA A 192 11.95 25.40 -2.51
C ALA A 192 13.24 24.69 -2.94
N ALA A 193 13.39 23.41 -2.60
CA ALA A 193 14.51 22.56 -3.00
C ALA A 193 14.38 22.03 -4.44
N GLY A 194 13.28 22.33 -5.13
CA GLY A 194 13.05 21.95 -6.53
C GLY A 194 12.55 20.51 -6.72
N THR A 195 12.12 19.86 -5.64
CA THR A 195 11.41 18.58 -5.62
C THR A 195 9.89 18.80 -5.71
N ILE A 196 9.10 17.72 -5.81
CA ILE A 196 7.63 17.79 -5.82
C ILE A 196 7.10 17.22 -4.51
N MET A 197 6.41 18.06 -3.74
CA MET A 197 5.87 17.73 -2.43
C MET A 197 4.36 17.55 -2.48
N THR A 198 3.83 16.52 -1.82
CA THR A 198 2.40 16.32 -1.59
C THR A 198 2.15 16.00 -0.11
N THR A 199 1.03 16.47 0.43
CA THR A 199 0.60 16.16 1.80
C THR A 199 -0.71 15.41 1.75
N LEU A 200 -0.75 14.26 2.40
CA LEU A 200 -1.79 13.26 2.25
C LEU A 200 -2.35 12.86 3.61
N ASN A 201 -3.66 12.66 3.67
CA ASN A 201 -4.34 12.06 4.83
C ASN A 201 -4.45 10.53 4.71
N THR A 202 -4.20 10.00 3.52
CA THR A 202 -4.22 8.57 3.25
C THR A 202 -3.11 8.28 2.26
N LEU A 203 -2.17 7.41 2.65
CA LEU A 203 -1.06 7.03 1.80
C LEU A 203 -1.52 6.06 0.70
N PRO A 204 -1.14 6.29 -0.57
CA PRO A 204 -1.31 5.29 -1.61
C PRO A 204 -0.28 4.17 -1.43
N ASP A 205 -0.59 2.98 -1.95
CA ASP A 205 0.33 1.85 -1.99
C ASP A 205 1.54 2.13 -2.89
N GLU A 206 1.30 2.83 -4.01
CA GLU A 206 2.35 3.27 -4.92
C GLU A 206 2.16 4.71 -5.38
N VAL A 207 3.27 5.39 -5.67
CA VAL A 207 3.29 6.77 -6.12
C VAL A 207 4.34 6.98 -7.22
N ALA A 208 4.07 7.88 -8.16
CA ALA A 208 5.02 8.28 -9.17
C ALA A 208 4.78 9.71 -9.70
N LEU A 209 5.80 10.28 -10.32
CA LEU A 209 5.70 11.52 -11.11
C LEU A 209 5.37 11.19 -12.55
N PHE A 210 4.31 11.83 -13.04
CA PHE A 210 3.95 11.85 -14.43
C PHE A 210 4.11 13.24 -14.99
N GLN A 211 4.48 13.31 -16.27
CA GLN A 211 4.41 14.53 -17.05
C GLN A 211 3.15 14.49 -17.91
N ALA A 212 2.40 15.59 -17.95
CA ALA A 212 1.34 15.76 -18.94
C ALA A 212 1.94 15.65 -20.36
N ALA A 213 1.57 14.59 -21.07
CA ALA A 213 1.91 14.41 -22.47
C ALA A 213 0.75 14.97 -23.32
N PRO A 214 1.05 15.74 -24.38
CA PRO A 214 0.00 16.18 -25.29
C PRO A 214 -0.73 14.93 -25.83
N PRO A 215 -2.07 14.93 -25.85
CA PRO A 215 -2.81 13.80 -26.38
C PRO A 215 -2.46 13.62 -27.87
N GLN A 216 -2.53 12.38 -28.35
CA GLN A 216 -2.26 12.08 -29.78
C GLN A 216 -3.24 12.80 -30.72
N GLN A 217 -4.45 13.09 -30.23
CA GLN A 217 -5.45 13.87 -30.94
C GLN A 217 -5.90 15.04 -30.05
N PRO A 218 -6.06 16.24 -30.60
CA PRO A 218 -6.57 17.37 -29.83
C PRO A 218 -8.03 17.11 -29.43
N THR A 219 -8.36 17.41 -28.18
CA THR A 219 -9.75 17.49 -27.74
C THR A 219 -10.31 18.86 -28.11
N VAL A 220 -11.33 18.89 -28.97
CA VAL A 220 -12.04 20.11 -29.35
C VAL A 220 -13.40 20.12 -28.67
N LEU A 221 -13.58 21.00 -27.69
CA LEU A 221 -14.86 21.24 -27.04
C LEU A 221 -15.55 22.42 -27.71
N VAL A 222 -16.79 22.20 -28.14
CA VAL A 222 -17.65 23.22 -28.74
C VAL A 222 -18.84 23.46 -27.82
N THR A 223 -18.92 24.64 -27.25
CA THR A 223 -20.12 25.07 -26.52
C THR A 223 -21.12 25.70 -27.47
N VAL A 224 -22.39 25.32 -27.36
CA VAL A 224 -23.48 25.88 -28.17
C VAL A 224 -24.46 26.58 -27.24
N ASP A 225 -24.55 27.91 -27.33
CA ASP A 225 -25.46 28.70 -26.49
C ASP A 225 -26.92 28.56 -26.95
N VAL A 226 -27.88 28.87 -26.06
CA VAL A 226 -29.33 28.64 -26.26
C VAL A 226 -29.91 29.31 -27.52
N ILE A 227 -29.29 30.42 -27.95
CA ILE A 227 -29.67 31.18 -29.16
C ILE A 227 -28.95 30.71 -30.42
N GLN A 228 -28.05 29.73 -30.30
CA GLN A 228 -27.27 29.16 -31.38
C GLN A 228 -27.83 27.78 -31.77
N THR A 229 -27.48 27.36 -32.97
CA THR A 229 -27.68 25.99 -33.42
C THR A 229 -26.31 25.46 -33.84
N LEU A 230 -25.97 24.23 -33.46
CA LEU A 230 -24.71 23.63 -33.87
C LEU A 230 -24.62 23.59 -35.40
N ASN A 231 -23.59 24.21 -35.95
CA ASN A 231 -23.28 24.07 -37.38
C ASN A 231 -22.71 22.65 -37.62
N PRO A 232 -23.23 21.87 -38.59
CA PRO A 232 -22.73 20.53 -38.88
C PRO A 232 -21.22 20.45 -39.16
N GLN A 233 -20.65 21.46 -39.81
CA GLN A 233 -19.21 21.53 -40.09
C GLN A 233 -18.39 21.71 -38.80
N VAL A 234 -18.92 22.47 -37.83
CA VAL A 234 -18.30 22.61 -36.50
C VAL A 234 -18.44 21.29 -35.73
N GLY A 235 -19.61 20.63 -35.81
CA GLY A 235 -19.82 19.32 -35.21
C GLY A 235 -18.84 18.25 -35.72
N GLN A 236 -18.50 18.27 -37.01
CA GLN A 236 -17.49 17.35 -37.59
C GLN A 236 -16.06 17.57 -37.05
N MET A 237 -15.76 18.76 -36.51
CA MET A 237 -14.47 19.07 -35.90
C MET A 237 -14.46 18.88 -34.38
N ALA A 238 -15.63 18.76 -33.76
CA ALA A 238 -15.77 18.64 -32.32
C ALA A 238 -15.44 17.22 -31.86
N THR A 239 -14.72 17.12 -30.74
CA THR A 239 -14.64 15.87 -29.95
C THR A 239 -15.76 15.83 -28.92
N ILE A 240 -16.13 17.00 -28.39
CA ILE A 240 -17.19 17.17 -27.40
C ILE A 240 -18.07 18.35 -27.84
N VAL A 241 -19.38 18.13 -27.89
CA VAL A 241 -20.38 19.19 -28.03
C VAL A 241 -21.07 19.39 -26.68
N ALA A 242 -21.03 20.64 -26.21
CA ALA A 242 -21.60 21.06 -24.94
C ALA A 242 -22.79 22.01 -25.19
N PRO A 243 -24.00 21.48 -25.43
CA PRO A 243 -25.18 22.34 -25.56
C PRO A 243 -25.50 22.98 -24.20
N ALA A 244 -25.65 24.29 -24.18
CA ALA A 244 -26.07 25.05 -23.00
C ALA A 244 -27.59 25.21 -22.97
N GLY A 245 -28.10 25.73 -21.84
CA GLY A 245 -29.50 26.12 -21.69
C GLY A 245 -30.20 25.55 -20.47
N LEU A 246 -29.48 24.77 -19.67
CA LEU A 246 -29.98 24.31 -18.38
C LEU A 246 -29.46 25.18 -17.24
N GLN A 247 -30.36 25.50 -16.33
CA GLN A 247 -30.06 26.24 -15.11
C GLN A 247 -30.65 25.55 -13.88
N PRO A 248 -29.99 25.65 -12.72
CA PRO A 248 -30.59 25.21 -11.46
C PRO A 248 -31.74 26.13 -11.04
N THR A 249 -32.68 25.59 -10.27
CA THR A 249 -33.74 26.35 -9.59
C THR A 249 -33.47 26.38 -8.07
N LEU A 250 -34.15 27.26 -7.33
CA LEU A 250 -34.07 27.30 -5.87
C LEU A 250 -34.55 26.00 -5.18
N GLN A 251 -35.23 25.12 -5.90
CA GLN A 251 -35.66 23.80 -5.43
C GLN A 251 -34.61 22.71 -5.67
N GLY A 252 -33.46 23.05 -6.27
CA GLY A 252 -32.44 22.08 -6.69
C GLY A 252 -32.76 21.40 -8.02
N THR A 253 -33.88 21.70 -8.67
CA THR A 253 -34.24 21.12 -9.96
C THR A 253 -33.55 21.82 -11.13
N LEU A 254 -33.71 21.28 -12.35
CA LEU A 254 -33.23 21.89 -13.57
C LEU A 254 -34.39 22.54 -14.33
N THR A 255 -34.12 23.69 -14.95
CA THR A 255 -35.04 24.38 -15.87
C THR A 255 -34.32 24.76 -17.16
N GLY A 256 -35.11 25.08 -18.19
CA GLY A 256 -34.63 25.46 -19.52
C GLY A 256 -34.60 24.30 -20.51
N SER A 257 -33.97 24.54 -21.65
CA SER A 257 -33.86 23.59 -22.76
C SER A 257 -32.52 23.73 -23.44
N LEU A 258 -31.96 22.63 -23.90
CA LEU A 258 -30.69 22.61 -24.60
C LEU A 258 -30.74 23.34 -25.94
N ALA A 259 -29.62 23.96 -26.32
CA ALA A 259 -29.40 24.47 -27.66
C ALA A 259 -29.54 23.37 -28.72
N ALA A 260 -30.03 23.72 -29.90
CA ALA A 260 -30.37 22.76 -30.94
C ALA A 260 -29.17 22.37 -31.83
N GLY A 261 -29.37 21.32 -32.65
CA GLY A 261 -28.48 20.97 -33.76
C GLY A 261 -27.43 19.90 -33.47
N PHE A 262 -27.36 19.39 -32.24
CA PHE A 262 -26.56 18.22 -31.90
C PHE A 262 -27.37 16.93 -32.09
N ASP A 263 -26.66 15.81 -32.22
CA ASP A 263 -27.21 14.46 -32.32
C ASP A 263 -26.39 13.53 -31.43
N GLN A 264 -27.04 12.86 -30.48
CA GLN A 264 -26.41 11.92 -29.54
C GLN A 264 -25.82 10.69 -30.22
N THR A 265 -26.15 10.44 -31.49
CA THR A 265 -25.62 9.32 -32.28
C THR A 265 -24.44 9.70 -33.18
N SER A 266 -24.00 10.97 -33.12
CA SER A 266 -22.83 11.43 -33.86
C SER A 266 -21.51 10.90 -33.29
N GLY A 267 -20.41 11.09 -34.04
CA GLY A 267 -19.06 10.66 -33.60
C GLY A 267 -18.40 11.54 -32.52
N TYR A 268 -19.11 12.54 -31.99
CA TYR A 268 -18.66 13.38 -30.88
C TYR A 268 -19.41 13.01 -29.60
N LEU A 269 -18.80 13.29 -28.45
CA LEU A 269 -19.48 13.16 -27.15
C LEU A 269 -20.43 14.34 -26.94
N VAL A 270 -21.61 14.09 -26.38
CA VAL A 270 -22.55 15.14 -25.99
C VAL A 270 -22.54 15.29 -24.48
N MET A 271 -22.04 16.43 -24.01
CA MET A 271 -21.92 16.74 -22.57
C MET A 271 -22.59 18.09 -22.28
N PRO A 272 -23.91 18.11 -21.98
CA PRO A 272 -24.62 19.35 -21.71
C PRO A 272 -23.98 20.18 -20.59
N VAL A 273 -23.99 21.50 -20.75
CA VAL A 273 -23.47 22.42 -19.75
C VAL A 273 -24.60 23.02 -18.93
N VAL A 274 -24.51 22.87 -17.61
CA VAL A 274 -25.44 23.45 -16.64
C VAL A 274 -24.80 24.69 -16.05
N ARG A 275 -25.51 25.81 -16.11
CA ARG A 275 -25.00 27.14 -15.78
C ARG A 275 -25.89 27.85 -14.79
N ASN A 276 -25.30 28.74 -14.01
CA ASN A 276 -26.05 29.70 -13.21
C ASN A 276 -26.30 31.02 -13.95
N PHE A 277 -26.34 30.98 -15.28
CA PHE A 277 -26.59 32.15 -16.14
C PHE A 277 -27.05 31.69 -17.53
N ILE A 278 -27.84 32.55 -18.20
CA ILE A 278 -28.08 32.47 -19.65
C ILE A 278 -27.25 33.54 -20.35
N ASP A 279 -27.33 34.79 -19.86
CA ASP A 279 -26.44 35.86 -20.29
C ASP A 279 -25.21 35.89 -19.37
N PRO A 280 -23.98 35.74 -19.88
CA PRO A 280 -22.76 35.79 -19.07
C PRO A 280 -22.54 37.14 -18.35
N ARG A 281 -23.32 38.18 -18.66
CA ARG A 281 -23.33 39.46 -17.96
C ARG A 281 -24.28 39.49 -16.75
N ALA A 282 -25.14 38.49 -16.60
CA ALA A 282 -26.15 38.38 -15.54
C ALA A 282 -26.06 37.00 -14.88
N ILE A 283 -25.05 36.85 -14.01
CA ILE A 283 -24.77 35.62 -13.28
C ILE A 283 -25.63 35.56 -12.01
N ASP A 284 -26.20 34.39 -11.71
CA ASP A 284 -27.00 34.11 -10.51
C ASP A 284 -26.23 33.18 -9.55
N PRO A 285 -25.26 33.69 -8.77
CA PRO A 285 -24.57 32.88 -7.77
C PRO A 285 -25.47 32.56 -6.57
N GLU A 286 -26.55 33.31 -6.34
CA GLU A 286 -27.42 33.16 -5.18
C GLU A 286 -28.17 31.83 -5.20
N THR A 287 -28.74 31.45 -6.36
CA THR A 287 -29.42 30.16 -6.52
C THR A 287 -28.51 28.99 -6.22
N VAL A 288 -27.30 28.98 -6.79
CA VAL A 288 -26.33 27.90 -6.53
C VAL A 288 -25.85 27.91 -5.08
N THR A 289 -25.61 29.08 -4.50
CA THR A 289 -25.22 29.22 -3.08
C THR A 289 -26.30 28.62 -2.16
N ALA A 290 -27.58 28.88 -2.43
CA ALA A 290 -28.69 28.34 -1.67
C ALA A 290 -28.75 26.80 -1.75
N ILE A 291 -28.55 26.24 -2.95
CA ILE A 291 -28.48 24.78 -3.16
C ILE A 291 -27.30 24.18 -2.41
N LEU A 292 -26.09 24.72 -2.59
CA LEU A 292 -24.86 24.16 -2.01
C LEU A 292 -24.86 24.19 -0.48
N SER A 293 -25.44 25.25 0.11
CA SER A 293 -25.52 25.44 1.57
C SER A 293 -26.52 24.52 2.25
N ASN A 294 -27.46 23.92 1.50
CA ASN A 294 -28.49 23.05 2.05
C ASN A 294 -28.28 21.61 1.54
N ARG A 295 -27.97 20.69 2.46
CA ARG A 295 -27.72 19.28 2.10
C ARG A 295 -28.87 18.62 1.34
N SER A 296 -30.12 18.95 1.68
CA SER A 296 -31.29 18.40 1.00
C SER A 296 -31.40 18.92 -0.44
N LEU A 297 -31.24 20.24 -0.65
CA LEU A 297 -31.28 20.84 -1.99
C LEU A 297 -30.11 20.37 -2.84
N ARG A 298 -28.91 20.24 -2.26
CA ARG A 298 -27.75 19.69 -2.94
C ARG A 298 -27.96 18.24 -3.38
N SER A 299 -28.55 17.41 -2.52
CA SER A 299 -28.86 16.01 -2.85
C SER A 299 -29.91 15.91 -3.96
N GLU A 300 -30.95 16.73 -3.91
CA GLU A 300 -31.95 16.84 -4.98
C GLU A 300 -31.29 17.27 -6.30
N HIS A 301 -30.41 18.27 -6.24
CA HIS A 301 -29.72 18.75 -7.41
C HIS A 301 -28.79 17.72 -8.05
N VAL A 302 -28.06 16.95 -7.23
CA VAL A 302 -27.29 15.79 -7.70
C VAL A 302 -28.22 14.78 -8.39
N ALA A 303 -29.33 14.42 -7.77
CA ALA A 303 -30.27 13.46 -8.35
C ALA A 303 -30.83 13.92 -9.71
N GLN A 304 -31.19 15.20 -9.82
CA GLN A 304 -31.71 15.80 -11.05
C GLN A 304 -30.67 15.83 -12.17
N LEU A 305 -29.43 16.20 -11.85
CA LEU A 305 -28.31 16.18 -12.80
C LEU A 305 -28.02 14.75 -13.28
N SER A 306 -27.92 13.78 -12.39
CA SER A 306 -27.63 12.39 -12.75
C SER A 306 -28.76 11.77 -13.57
N ALA A 307 -30.02 12.02 -13.20
CA ALA A 307 -31.17 11.57 -13.97
C ALA A 307 -31.18 12.18 -15.37
N PHE A 308 -30.84 13.47 -15.48
CA PHE A 308 -30.73 14.15 -16.76
C PHE A 308 -29.58 13.60 -17.63
N ALA A 309 -28.38 13.40 -17.07
CA ALA A 309 -27.25 12.80 -17.78
C ALA A 309 -27.59 11.41 -18.33
N SER A 310 -28.34 10.62 -17.56
CA SER A 310 -28.75 9.25 -17.90
C SER A 310 -29.71 9.16 -19.10
N THR A 311 -30.18 10.29 -19.64
CA THR A 311 -31.06 10.34 -20.83
C THR A 311 -30.32 10.16 -22.17
N GLY A 312 -29.08 9.68 -22.14
CA GLY A 312 -28.28 9.40 -23.34
C GLY A 312 -27.14 10.40 -23.59
N PHE A 313 -26.73 11.16 -22.58
CA PHE A 313 -25.56 12.03 -22.66
C PHE A 313 -24.30 11.31 -22.14
N ASP A 314 -23.15 11.66 -22.70
CA ASP A 314 -21.85 11.09 -22.33
C ASP A 314 -21.27 11.67 -21.04
N GLY A 315 -21.94 12.69 -20.49
CA GLY A 315 -21.59 13.33 -19.23
C GLY A 315 -22.23 14.70 -19.09
N LEU A 316 -21.72 15.49 -18.14
CA LEU A 316 -22.18 16.83 -17.86
C LEU A 316 -21.01 17.77 -17.60
N LEU A 317 -21.21 19.04 -17.93
CA LEU A 317 -20.30 20.12 -17.57
C LEU A 317 -21.00 21.05 -16.58
N ILE A 318 -20.34 21.35 -15.47
CA ILE A 318 -20.80 22.32 -14.47
C ILE A 318 -20.03 23.62 -14.67
N ASP A 319 -20.74 24.69 -15.03
CA ASP A 319 -20.19 26.03 -15.25
C ASP A 319 -20.92 27.03 -14.31
N TYR A 320 -20.64 26.89 -13.01
CA TYR A 320 -21.14 27.78 -11.96
C TYR A 320 -20.09 28.84 -11.65
N ARG A 321 -20.45 30.10 -11.89
CA ARG A 321 -19.56 31.26 -11.79
C ARG A 321 -19.89 32.13 -10.60
N ASP A 322 -18.90 32.90 -10.17
CA ASP A 322 -18.99 33.88 -9.09
C ASP A 322 -19.53 33.33 -7.77
N LEU A 323 -19.26 32.04 -7.50
CA LEU A 323 -19.57 31.44 -6.21
C LEU A 323 -18.68 32.06 -5.11
N PRO A 324 -19.26 32.45 -3.96
CA PRO A 324 -18.48 32.96 -2.84
C PRO A 324 -17.42 31.97 -2.36
N ALA A 325 -16.27 32.47 -1.90
CA ALA A 325 -15.14 31.64 -1.53
C ALA A 325 -15.46 30.66 -0.38
N GLU A 326 -16.36 31.04 0.53
CA GLU A 326 -16.89 30.21 1.61
C GLU A 326 -17.62 28.95 1.10
N GLN A 327 -18.10 28.93 -0.14
CA GLN A 327 -18.74 27.75 -0.73
C GLN A 327 -17.75 26.69 -1.21
N ARG A 328 -16.43 26.91 -1.13
CA ARG A 328 -15.41 25.96 -1.61
C ARG A 328 -15.63 24.53 -1.09
N ALA A 329 -15.90 24.38 0.20
CA ALA A 329 -16.11 23.08 0.82
C ALA A 329 -17.41 22.41 0.32
N ASN A 330 -18.51 23.19 0.25
CA ASN A 330 -19.80 22.70 -0.21
C ASN A 330 -19.79 22.35 -1.69
N PHE A 331 -19.11 23.14 -2.53
CA PHE A 331 -18.93 22.86 -3.95
C PHE A 331 -18.10 21.58 -4.16
N SER A 332 -17.03 21.39 -3.39
CA SER A 332 -16.23 20.15 -3.42
C SER A 332 -17.04 18.93 -2.98
N ALA A 333 -17.91 19.09 -1.98
CA ALA A 333 -18.84 18.04 -1.56
C ALA A 333 -19.85 17.72 -2.68
N PHE A 334 -20.46 18.74 -3.29
CA PHE A 334 -21.37 18.61 -4.42
C PHE A 334 -20.74 17.84 -5.60
N ILE A 335 -19.53 18.22 -6.04
CA ILE A 335 -18.87 17.54 -7.16
C ILE A 335 -18.55 16.07 -6.83
N ARG A 336 -18.19 15.76 -5.58
CA ARG A 336 -17.98 14.37 -5.15
C ARG A 336 -19.27 13.56 -5.12
N GLU A 337 -20.34 14.14 -4.58
CA GLU A 337 -21.68 13.53 -4.55
C GLU A 337 -22.18 13.27 -5.98
N LEU A 338 -22.01 14.25 -6.89
CA LEU A 338 -22.34 14.11 -8.31
C LEU A 338 -21.51 13.03 -9.00
N GLY A 339 -20.19 13.03 -8.84
CA GLY A 339 -19.32 12.01 -9.44
C GLY A 339 -19.69 10.60 -8.98
N THR A 340 -19.94 10.41 -7.69
CA THR A 340 -20.40 9.11 -7.14
C THR A 340 -21.74 8.67 -7.72
N SER A 341 -22.60 9.62 -8.12
CA SER A 341 -23.90 9.31 -8.69
C SER A 341 -23.86 9.05 -10.21
N LEU A 342 -22.76 9.38 -10.88
CA LEU A 342 -22.56 9.16 -12.32
C LEU A 342 -21.73 7.90 -12.61
N ASP A 343 -20.96 7.41 -11.63
CA ASP A 343 -20.23 6.14 -11.66
C ASP A 343 -21.16 4.92 -11.46
#